data_AF-A0A5P2FZB5-F1
#
_entry.id   AF-A0A5P2FZB5-F1
#
_cell.length_a   1.000
_cell.length_b   1.000
_cell.length_c   1.000
_cell.angle_alpha   90.00
_cell.angle_beta   90.00
_cell.angle_gamma   90.00
#
_symmetry.space_group_name_H-M   'P 1'
#
loop_
_entity.id
_entity.type
_entity.pdbx_description
1 polymer ?
#
loop_
_entity_poly.entity_id
_entity_poly.type
_entity_poly.pdbx_seq_one_letter_code
_entity_poly.pdbx_strand_id
1 'polypeptide(L)' 'MDDSSNIEKPFTEKENEVMESLIKAHGSYIELERTHPSDLGDWLFHIHALQNILSMRILQRDYPQYFFTKKS' A
#
# COMPACT_ATOMS: atom_id res chain seq x y z
N MET A 1 -17.87 -15.78 -18.53
CA MET A 1 -17.24 -16.42 -17.36
C MET A 1 -15.82 -15.92 -17.39
N ASP A 2 -15.53 -14.94 -16.55
CA ASP A 2 -14.19 -14.37 -16.44
C ASP A 2 -13.29 -15.44 -15.84
N ASP A 3 -12.30 -15.86 -16.61
CA ASP A 3 -11.27 -16.80 -16.23
C ASP A 3 -10.42 -16.09 -15.16
N SER A 4 -10.82 -16.26 -13.91
CA SER A 4 -10.05 -15.88 -12.72
C SER A 4 -8.84 -16.81 -12.64
N SER A 5 -7.97 -16.72 -13.64
CA SER A 5 -6.67 -17.33 -13.71
C SER A 5 -5.95 -16.98 -12.42
N ASN A 6 -5.63 -18.02 -11.63
CA ASN A 6 -4.80 -17.99 -10.42
C ASN A 6 -4.05 -16.67 -10.25
N ILE A 7 -4.66 -15.71 -9.54
CA ILE A 7 -3.97 -14.49 -9.16
C ILE A 7 -2.99 -14.97 -8.10
N GLU A 8 -1.74 -15.20 -8.52
CA GLU A 8 -0.63 -15.33 -7.57
C GLU A 8 -0.78 -14.20 -6.57
N LYS A 9 -0.86 -14.56 -5.29
CA LYS A 9 -1.06 -13.58 -4.22
C LYS A 9 0.05 -12.53 -4.39
N PRO A 10 -0.28 -11.27 -4.75
CA PRO A 10 0.74 -10.27 -5.07
C PRO A 10 1.59 -9.90 -3.84
N PHE A 11 1.07 -10.22 -2.66
CA PHE A 11 1.67 -9.99 -1.36
C PHE A 11 2.12 -11.31 -0.72
N THR A 12 3.27 -11.28 -0.05
CA THR A 12 3.52 -12.21 1.06
C THR A 12 2.51 -11.98 2.17
N GLU A 13 2.34 -12.96 3.07
CA GLU A 13 1.47 -12.81 4.24
C GLU A 13 1.74 -11.51 5.00
N LYS A 14 3.03 -11.19 5.22
CA LYS A 14 3.39 -9.99 5.97
C LYS A 14 3.12 -8.69 5.22
N GLU A 15 3.35 -8.64 3.91
CA GLU A 15 3.00 -7.46 3.11
C GLU A 15 1.49 -7.26 3.04
N ASN A 16 0.73 -8.36 2.99
CA ASN A 16 -0.73 -8.31 3.02
C ASN A 16 -1.23 -7.75 4.35
N GLU A 17 -0.71 -8.23 5.48
CA GLU A 17 -1.03 -7.68 6.80
C GLU A 17 -0.76 -6.17 6.90
N VAL A 18 0.35 -5.70 6.33
CA VAL A 18 0.68 -4.26 6.32
C VAL A 18 -0.32 -3.51 5.44
N MET A 19 -0.63 -4.00 4.24
CA MET A 19 -1.60 -3.36 3.34
C MET A 19 -3.00 -3.28 3.98
N GLU A 20 -3.48 -4.37 4.57
CA GLU A 20 -4.77 -4.41 5.28
C GLU A 20 -4.80 -3.43 6.45
N SER A 21 -3.68 -3.29 7.18
CA SER A 21 -3.56 -2.32 8.27
C SER A 21 -3.68 -0.87 7.76
N LEU A 22 -3.09 -0.56 6.60
CA LEU A 22 -3.23 0.76 5.97
C LEU A 22 -4.67 1.00 5.51
N ILE A 23 -5.32 0.03 4.87
CA ILE A 23 -6.73 0.14 4.44
C ILE A 23 -7.63 0.37 5.64
N LYS A 24 -7.45 -0.39 6.71
CA LYS A 24 -8.20 -0.22 7.96
C LYS A 24 -7.97 1.17 8.56
N ALA A 25 -6.72 1.63 8.62
CA ALA A 25 -6.39 2.96 9.11
C ALA A 25 -7.10 4.05 8.27
N HIS A 26 -7.09 3.92 6.94
CA HIS A 26 -7.81 4.83 6.05
C HIS A 26 -9.30 4.88 6.38
N GLY A 27 -9.95 3.71 6.46
CA GLY A 27 -11.37 3.59 6.77
C GLY A 27 -11.73 4.23 8.12
N SER A 28 -10.96 3.93 9.17
CA SER A 28 -11.18 4.53 10.49
C SER A 28 -10.94 6.05 10.52
N TYR A 29 -9.98 6.55 9.74
CA TYR A 29 -9.68 7.98 9.72
C TYR A 29 -10.78 8.80 9.04
N ILE A 30 -11.33 8.33 7.92
CA ILE A 30 -12.36 9.07 7.18
C ILE A 30 -13.69 9.16 7.94
N GLU A 31 -13.90 8.32 8.95
CA GLU A 31 -15.05 8.34 9.86
C GLU A 31 -14.89 9.35 11.01
N LEU A 32 -13.67 9.86 11.25
CA LEU A 32 -13.44 10.87 12.29
C LEU A 32 -14.07 12.21 11.91
N GLU A 33 -14.54 12.95 12.92
CA GLU A 33 -14.94 14.34 12.73
C GLU A 33 -13.74 15.16 12.24
N ARG A 34 -13.94 15.88 11.14
CA ARG A 34 -12.89 16.72 10.54
C ARG A 34 -12.62 17.94 11.41
N THR A 35 -11.36 18.11 11.80
CA THR A 35 -10.92 19.26 12.60
C THR A 35 -10.43 20.44 11.76
N HIS A 36 -9.87 20.18 10.58
CA HIS A 36 -9.39 21.19 9.65
C HIS A 36 -9.65 20.77 8.19
N PRO A 37 -9.94 21.72 7.26
CA PRO A 37 -10.19 21.40 5.85
C PRO A 37 -9.04 20.70 5.12
N SER A 38 -7.79 20.90 5.55
CA SER A 38 -6.62 20.25 4.93
C SER A 38 -6.37 18.82 5.41
N ASP A 39 -6.91 18.43 6.56
CA ASP A 39 -6.56 17.19 7.24
C ASP A 39 -6.74 15.95 6.33
N LEU A 40 -7.84 15.89 5.57
CA LEU A 40 -8.05 14.76 4.65
C LEU A 40 -7.00 14.75 3.53
N GLY A 41 -6.64 15.92 3.00
CA GLY A 41 -5.64 16.03 1.93
C GLY A 41 -4.27 15.54 2.41
N ASP A 42 -3.86 15.99 3.59
CA ASP A 42 -2.60 15.60 4.22
C ASP A 42 -2.59 14.10 4.53
N TRP A 43 -3.70 13.57 5.08
CA TRP A 43 -3.87 12.13 5.32
C TRP A 43 -3.74 11.30 4.05
N LEU A 44 -4.45 11.66 2.98
CA LEU A 44 -4.42 10.96 1.70
C LEU A 44 -3.02 10.96 1.09
N PHE A 45 -2.31 12.09 1.16
CA PHE A 45 -0.94 12.19 0.68
C PHE A 45 -0.01 11.21 1.41
N HIS A 46 -0.08 11.18 2.75
CA HIS A 46 0.80 10.34 3.55
C HIS A 46 0.46 8.85 3.48
N ILE A 47 -0.82 8.47 3.45
CA ILE A 47 -1.20 7.06 3.35
C ILE A 47 -0.84 6.46 1.99
N HIS A 48 -1.02 7.22 0.90
CA HIS A 48 -0.57 6.80 -0.42
C HIS A 48 0.97 6.70 -0.49
N ALA A 49 1.70 7.56 0.21
CA ALA A 49 3.16 7.42 0.30
C ALA A 49 3.57 6.10 0.96
N LEU A 50 2.89 5.68 2.03
CA LEU A 50 3.13 4.39 2.68
C LEU A 50 2.80 3.20 1.77
N GLN A 51 1.65 3.25 1.07
CA GLN A 51 1.27 2.23 0.09
C GLN A 51 2.29 2.14 -1.05
N ASN A 52 2.76 3.27 -1.57
CA ASN A 52 3.78 3.32 -2.62
C ASN A 52 5.10 2.67 -2.17
N ILE A 53 5.53 2.92 -0.93
CA ILE A 53 6.75 2.28 -0.38
C ILE A 53 6.57 0.75 -0.35
N LEU A 54 5.41 0.27 0.09
CA LEU A 54 5.12 -1.18 0.11
C LEU A 54 5.09 -1.77 -1.31
N SER A 55 4.45 -1.09 -2.26
CA SER A 55 4.44 -1.50 -3.67
C SER A 55 5.84 -1.54 -4.28
N MET A 56 6.68 -0.53 -4.00
CA MET A 56 8.07 -0.53 -4.46
C MET A 56 8.86 -1.69 -3.89
N ARG A 57 8.62 -2.04 -2.62
CA ARG A 57 9.26 -3.20 -1.98
C ARG A 57 8.89 -4.51 -2.68
N ILE A 58 7.64 -4.66 -3.13
CA ILE A 58 7.16 -5.82 -3.88
C ILE A 58 7.80 -5.86 -5.26
N LEU A 59 7.83 -4.72 -5.97
CA LEU A 59 8.49 -4.61 -7.27
C LEU A 59 9.98 -4.98 -7.20
N GLN A 60 10.68 -4.54 -6.16
CA GLN A 60 12.10 -4.88 -5.97
C GLN A 60 12.32 -6.37 -5.67
N ARG A 61 11.38 -7.04 -4.99
CA ARG A 61 11.44 -8.48 -4.72
C ARG A 61 11.15 -9.31 -5.97
N ASP A 62 10.09 -8.96 -6.70
CA ASP A 62 9.58 -9.76 -7.82
C ASP A 62 10.33 -9.47 -9.13
N TYR A 63 10.86 -8.25 -9.27
CA TYR A 63 11.53 -7.77 -10.47
C TYR A 63 12.89 -7.10 -10.16
N PRO A 64 13.81 -7.78 -9.44
CA PRO A 64 15.09 -7.20 -9.00
C PRO A 64 15.99 -6.74 -10.14
N GLN A 65 15.82 -7.29 -11.34
CA GLN A 65 16.56 -6.91 -12.55
C GLN A 65 16.15 -5.53 -13.10
N TYR A 66 14.91 -5.10 -12.85
CA TYR A 66 14.40 -3.80 -13.28
C TYR A 66 14.39 -2.78 -12.14
N PHE A 67 14.13 -3.25 -10.92
CA PHE A 67 14.02 -2.44 -9.72
C PHE A 67 15.09 -2.87 -8.71
N PHE A 68 16.35 -2.58 -8.99
CA PHE A 68 17.45 -2.91 -8.09
C PHE A 68 17.62 -1.83 -7.02
N THR A 69 17.96 -2.24 -5.80
CA THR A 69 18.43 -1.35 -4.75
C THR A 69 19.95 -1.46 -4.63
N LYS A 70 20.64 -0.32 -4.64
CA LYS A 70 22.07 -0.29 -4.30
C LYS A 70 22.16 -0.58 -2.79
N LYS A 71 22.82 -1.67 -2.40
CA LYS A 71 23.11 -1.91 -0.97
C LYS A 71 23.98 -0.75 -0.47
N SER A 72 23.46 -0.01 0.51
CA SER A 72 24.14 1.07 1.23
C SER A 72 25.26 0.53 2.12
#